data_AF-A0A954Y4N9-F1
#
_entry.id   AF-A0A954Y4N9-F1
#
_cell.length_a   1.000
_cell.length_b   1.000
_cell.length_c   1.000
_cell.angle_alpha   90.00
_cell.angle_beta   90.00
_cell.angle_gamma   90.00
#
_symmetry.space_group_name_H-M   'P 1'
#
loop_
_entity.id
_entity.type
_entity.pdbx_description
1 polymer ?
#
loop_
_entity_poly.entity_id
_entity_poly.type
_entity_poly.pdbx_seq_one_letter_code
_entity_poly.pdbx_strand_id
1 'polypeptide(L)'
;MTSDQHDPTAPTVGVGPHPLPWPDDGRLDPELLRDGDRRNVLDQFRYWKLEAIVAELDKSRAGLHVAIQNWEHDFNIGSMVRTANAFNVAAVHIVGRRRWNRRGAMVTDRYLRVVHHDSAHALFDALAEEGVVPVGVDNLPGSVPLETARLPEKCCLIFGSEGPGL
;
A
#
# COMPACT_ATOMS: atom_id res chain seq x y z
N MET A 1 -33.46 -14.36 9.74
CA MET A 1 -32.70 -13.77 10.86
C MET A 1 -31.54 -14.70 11.14
N THR A 2 -30.42 -14.52 10.45
CA THR A 2 -29.19 -15.30 10.68
C THR A 2 -28.45 -14.62 11.81
N SER A 3 -28.35 -15.30 12.95
CA SER A 3 -27.53 -14.90 14.08
C SER A 3 -26.07 -14.78 13.64
N ASP A 4 -25.52 -13.56 13.69
CA ASP A 4 -24.09 -13.34 13.59
C ASP A 4 -23.41 -14.20 14.67
N GLN A 5 -22.59 -15.15 14.24
CA GLN A 5 -21.70 -15.87 15.15
C GLN A 5 -20.62 -14.89 15.59
N HIS A 6 -20.79 -14.33 16.79
CA HIS A 6 -19.76 -13.55 17.45
C HIS A 6 -18.64 -14.50 17.88
N ASP A 7 -17.56 -14.54 17.10
CA ASP A 7 -16.32 -15.22 17.48
C ASP A 7 -15.65 -14.41 18.61
N PRO A 8 -15.61 -14.92 19.85
CA PRO A 8 -15.04 -14.20 20.99
C PRO A 8 -13.52 -14.05 20.91
N THR A 9 -12.86 -14.70 19.94
CA THR A 9 -11.42 -14.59 19.71
C THR A 9 -11.07 -13.56 18.63
N ALA A 10 -12.07 -13.07 17.89
CA ALA A 10 -11.84 -12.00 16.92
C ALA A 10 -11.49 -10.71 17.67
N PRO A 11 -10.32 -10.09 17.40
CA PRO A 11 -9.96 -8.84 18.05
C PRO A 11 -11.01 -7.78 17.71
N THR A 12 -11.50 -7.08 18.74
CA THR A 12 -12.38 -5.93 18.51
C THR A 12 -11.56 -4.83 17.86
N VAL A 13 -11.78 -4.62 16.56
CA VAL A 13 -11.09 -3.57 15.81
C VAL A 13 -11.77 -2.23 16.06
N GLY A 14 -10.96 -1.25 16.47
CA GLY A 14 -11.40 0.12 16.64
C GLY A 14 -11.76 0.51 18.06
N VAL A 15 -12.23 1.74 18.19
CA VAL A 15 -12.53 2.42 19.46
C VAL A 15 -13.89 3.13 19.36
N GLY A 16 -14.53 3.33 20.51
CA GLY A 16 -15.79 4.09 20.58
C GLY A 16 -15.57 5.60 20.41
N PRO A 17 -16.62 6.41 20.60
CA PRO A 17 -16.53 7.87 20.58
C PRO A 17 -15.49 8.42 21.57
N HIS A 18 -14.81 9.49 21.18
CA HIS A 18 -13.91 10.21 22.07
C HIS A 18 -14.70 11.10 23.04
N PRO A 19 -14.39 11.10 24.35
CA PRO A 19 -15.08 11.94 25.32
C PRO A 19 -14.88 13.43 25.04
N LEU A 20 -15.88 14.24 25.42
CA LEU A 20 -15.79 15.70 25.39
C LEU A 20 -15.04 16.22 26.64
N PRO A 21 -14.36 17.39 26.54
CA PRO A 21 -14.15 18.17 25.33
C PRO A 21 -13.15 17.49 24.39
N TRP A 22 -13.36 17.64 23.08
CA TRP A 22 -12.40 17.12 22.11
C TRP A 22 -11.13 17.97 22.06
N PRO A 23 -9.97 17.36 21.76
CA PRO A 23 -8.73 18.11 21.54
C PRO A 23 -8.84 19.06 20.33
N ASP A 24 -8.21 20.23 20.43
CA ASP A 24 -8.04 21.15 19.30
C ASP A 24 -6.81 20.73 18.47
N ASP A 25 -7.02 19.75 17.58
CA ASP A 25 -6.00 19.23 16.67
C ASP A 25 -6.59 19.04 15.26
N GLY A 26 -6.06 19.79 14.29
CA GLY A 26 -6.55 19.77 12.91
C GLY A 26 -6.40 18.43 12.17
N ARG A 27 -5.60 17.50 12.71
CA ARG A 27 -5.47 16.13 12.20
C ARG A 27 -6.66 15.26 12.54
N LEU A 28 -7.42 15.59 13.59
CA LEU A 28 -8.54 14.78 14.05
C LEU A 28 -9.76 15.00 13.15
N ASP A 29 -10.47 13.91 12.86
CA ASP A 29 -11.72 13.88 12.13
C ASP A 29 -12.90 13.97 13.11
N PRO A 30 -13.73 15.04 13.05
CA PRO A 30 -14.88 15.20 13.93
C PRO A 30 -15.90 14.07 13.86
N GLU A 31 -16.08 13.42 12.71
CA GLU A 31 -17.02 12.30 12.56
C GLU A 31 -16.51 11.08 13.32
N LEU A 32 -15.21 10.79 13.22
CA LEU A 32 -14.60 9.68 13.95
C LEU A 32 -14.58 9.92 15.46
N LEU A 33 -14.34 11.16 15.90
CA LEU A 33 -14.42 11.52 17.32
C LEU A 33 -15.83 11.32 17.86
N ARG A 34 -16.86 11.66 17.08
CA ARG A 34 -18.28 11.56 17.48
C ARG A 34 -18.79 10.12 17.49
N ASP A 35 -18.50 9.37 16.44
CA ASP A 35 -19.15 8.08 16.17
C ASP A 35 -18.25 6.89 16.54
N GLY A 36 -16.98 7.15 16.83
CA GLY A 36 -15.93 6.17 17.08
C GLY A 36 -15.17 5.81 15.80
N ASP A 37 -13.95 5.29 15.98
CA ASP A 37 -13.07 4.91 14.88
C ASP A 37 -12.96 3.39 14.77
N ARG A 38 -13.69 2.81 13.80
CA ARG A 38 -13.72 1.37 13.51
C ARG A 38 -12.63 0.89 12.56
N ARG A 39 -11.75 1.78 12.08
CA ARG A 39 -10.70 1.40 11.10
C ARG A 39 -9.66 0.50 11.76
N ASN A 40 -8.97 -0.33 10.97
CA ASN A 40 -7.82 -1.10 11.48
C ASN A 40 -6.53 -0.31 11.31
N VAL A 41 -6.33 0.71 12.15
CA VAL A 41 -5.13 1.55 12.18
C VAL A 41 -4.41 1.43 13.52
N LEU A 42 -3.13 1.78 13.55
CA LEU A 42 -2.36 1.86 14.80
C LEU A 42 -3.00 2.89 15.75
N ASP A 43 -2.82 2.68 17.05
CA ASP A 43 -3.46 3.50 18.09
C ASP A 43 -3.11 5.00 17.98
N GLN A 44 -1.88 5.32 17.56
CA GLN A 44 -1.45 6.70 17.33
C GLN A 44 -2.24 7.44 16.23
N PHE A 45 -2.88 6.70 15.31
CA PHE A 45 -3.65 7.25 14.19
C PHE A 45 -5.16 7.24 14.43
N ARG A 46 -5.59 6.87 15.64
CA ARG A 46 -7.01 6.84 15.98
C ARG A 46 -7.62 8.22 15.86
N TYR A 47 -8.79 8.27 15.23
CA TYR A 47 -9.53 9.48 14.92
C TYR A 47 -8.84 10.44 13.95
N TRP A 48 -7.64 10.13 13.44
CA TRP A 48 -7.00 11.01 12.47
C TRP A 48 -7.70 10.91 11.12
N LYS A 49 -7.78 12.03 10.42
CA LYS A 49 -8.16 12.09 9.01
C LYS A 49 -7.19 11.24 8.19
N LEU A 50 -7.69 10.65 7.11
CA LEU A 50 -6.89 9.79 6.24
C LEU A 50 -5.65 10.53 5.72
N GLU A 51 -5.82 11.77 5.25
CA GLU A 51 -4.75 12.62 4.74
C GLU A 51 -3.70 12.97 5.79
N ALA A 52 -4.09 13.08 7.07
CA ALA A 52 -3.15 13.31 8.16
C ALA A 52 -2.29 12.07 8.41
N ILE A 53 -2.87 10.87 8.31
CA ILE A 53 -2.14 9.61 8.42
C ILE A 53 -1.17 9.48 7.23
N VAL A 54 -1.64 9.74 6.00
CA VAL A 54 -0.79 9.69 4.80
C VAL A 54 0.38 10.66 4.93
N ALA A 55 0.12 11.92 5.31
CA ALA A 55 1.17 12.92 5.49
C ALA A 55 2.19 12.55 6.58
N GLU A 56 1.77 11.83 7.62
CA GLU A 56 2.69 11.32 8.65
C GLU A 56 3.55 10.17 8.12
N LEU A 57 2.95 9.21 7.42
CA LEU A 57 3.66 8.09 6.81
C LEU A 57 4.67 8.56 5.76
N ASP A 58 4.34 9.63 5.02
CA ASP A 58 5.17 10.23 3.97
C ASP A 58 6.50 10.78 4.49
N LYS A 59 6.60 11.09 5.80
CA LYS A 59 7.85 11.54 6.44
C LYS A 59 8.91 10.43 6.55
N SER A 60 8.50 9.16 6.44
CA SER A 60 9.36 8.00 6.71
C SER A 60 9.20 6.86 5.71
N ARG A 61 8.70 7.17 4.51
CA ARG A 61 8.62 6.16 3.44
C ARG A 61 10.00 5.60 3.13
N ALA A 62 10.07 4.29 2.95
CA ALA A 62 11.26 3.68 2.37
C ALA A 62 11.46 4.20 0.94
N GLY A 63 12.70 4.37 0.50
CA GLY A 63 13.04 4.64 -0.91
C GLY A 63 12.67 3.51 -1.87
N LEU A 64 12.02 2.46 -1.37
CA LEU A 64 11.51 1.33 -2.12
C LEU A 64 10.19 1.69 -2.81
N HIS A 65 10.11 1.37 -4.09
CA HIS A 65 8.90 1.36 -4.91
C HIS A 65 8.61 -0.09 -5.35
N VAL A 66 7.36 -0.40 -5.65
CA VAL A 66 6.96 -1.70 -6.20
C VAL A 66 6.17 -1.48 -7.47
N ALA A 67 6.57 -2.12 -8.57
CA ALA A 67 5.84 -2.11 -9.83
C ALA A 67 5.28 -3.49 -10.17
N ILE A 68 4.05 -3.51 -10.68
CA ILE A 68 3.28 -4.72 -10.94
C ILE A 68 2.70 -4.64 -12.35
N GLN A 69 3.05 -5.58 -13.20
CA GLN A 69 2.47 -5.68 -14.53
C GLN A 69 1.07 -6.31 -14.46
N ASN A 70 0.06 -5.63 -15.02
CA ASN A 70 -1.34 -6.03 -14.99
C ASN A 70 -1.91 -6.18 -16.41
N TRP A 71 -1.31 -7.05 -17.23
CA TRP A 71 -1.75 -7.28 -18.61
C TRP A 71 -2.96 -8.22 -18.71
N GLU A 72 -2.98 -9.27 -17.90
CA GLU A 72 -3.98 -10.36 -17.97
C GLU A 72 -4.89 -10.46 -16.74
N HIS A 73 -5.01 -9.39 -15.95
CA HIS A 73 -5.69 -9.39 -14.64
C HIS A 73 -4.99 -10.24 -13.59
N ASP A 74 -3.90 -9.70 -13.06
CA ASP A 74 -3.16 -10.33 -11.97
C ASP A 74 -4.00 -10.28 -10.66
N PHE A 75 -4.27 -11.45 -10.09
CA PHE A 75 -5.09 -11.59 -8.89
C PHE A 75 -4.34 -11.25 -7.60
N ASN A 76 -3.00 -11.21 -7.63
CA ASN A 76 -2.14 -11.02 -6.47
C ASN A 76 -1.84 -9.55 -6.16
N ILE A 77 -2.21 -8.62 -7.05
CA ILE A 77 -1.98 -7.17 -6.86
C ILE A 77 -2.42 -6.71 -5.48
N GLY A 78 -3.58 -7.16 -4.99
CA GLY A 78 -4.05 -6.80 -3.65
C GLY A 78 -3.12 -7.25 -2.53
N SER A 79 -2.63 -8.49 -2.55
CA SER A 79 -1.69 -8.99 -1.55
C SER A 79 -0.36 -8.24 -1.61
N MET A 80 0.12 -7.92 -2.82
CA MET A 80 1.34 -7.14 -3.00
C MET A 80 1.21 -5.70 -2.50
N VAL A 81 0.06 -5.05 -2.74
CA VAL A 81 -0.25 -3.73 -2.17
C VAL A 81 -0.28 -3.77 -0.64
N ARG A 82 -0.84 -4.84 -0.05
CA ARG A 82 -0.84 -5.01 1.42
C ARG A 82 0.57 -5.15 1.98
N THR A 83 1.42 -5.93 1.33
CA THR A 83 2.83 -6.08 1.70
C THR A 83 3.58 -4.75 1.55
N ALA A 84 3.37 -4.03 0.45
CA ALA A 84 3.91 -2.70 0.22
C ALA A 84 3.54 -1.72 1.36
N ASN A 85 2.30 -1.74 1.84
CA ASN A 85 1.89 -0.93 2.98
C ASN A 85 2.64 -1.31 4.27
N ALA A 86 2.83 -2.61 4.51
CA ALA A 86 3.56 -3.09 5.70
C ALA A 86 5.02 -2.62 5.74
N PHE A 87 5.64 -2.45 4.57
CA PHE A 87 7.01 -1.92 4.45
C PHE A 87 7.09 -0.40 4.28
N ASN A 88 5.94 0.30 4.35
CA ASN A 88 5.87 1.75 4.14
C ASN A 88 6.57 2.21 2.85
N VAL A 89 6.38 1.49 1.74
CA VAL A 89 7.00 1.82 0.45
C VAL A 89 6.58 3.21 -0.04
N ALA A 90 7.46 3.90 -0.76
CA ALA A 90 7.18 5.23 -1.30
C ALA A 90 6.02 5.24 -2.31
N ALA A 91 5.93 4.23 -3.19
CA ALA A 91 4.80 4.09 -4.11
C ALA A 91 4.62 2.66 -4.61
N VAL A 92 3.38 2.36 -5.02
CA VAL A 92 3.03 1.17 -5.80
C VAL A 92 2.63 1.61 -7.21
N HIS A 93 3.24 1.00 -8.21
CA HIS A 93 3.04 1.29 -9.62
C HIS A 93 2.29 0.13 -10.27
N ILE A 94 1.15 0.40 -10.89
CA ILE A 94 0.38 -0.58 -11.65
C ILE A 94 0.58 -0.28 -13.14
N VAL A 95 1.16 -1.21 -13.88
CA VAL A 95 1.46 -1.07 -15.30
C VAL A 95 0.40 -1.81 -16.13
N GLY A 96 -0.16 -1.16 -17.15
CA GLY A 96 -1.17 -1.74 -18.02
C GLY A 96 -2.59 -1.50 -17.51
N ARG A 97 -3.38 -2.55 -17.28
CA ARG A 97 -4.81 -2.37 -16.92
C ARG A 97 -4.93 -1.61 -15.60
N ARG A 98 -5.75 -0.55 -15.61
CA ARG A 98 -6.00 0.28 -14.42
C ARG A 98 -6.84 -0.43 -13.35
N ARG A 99 -7.75 -1.31 -13.77
CA ARG A 99 -8.64 -2.05 -12.86
C ARG A 99 -7.95 -3.31 -12.37
N TRP A 100 -7.96 -3.49 -11.05
CA TRP A 100 -7.42 -4.65 -10.36
C TRP A 100 -8.25 -4.97 -9.10
N ASN A 101 -8.15 -6.20 -8.61
CA ASN A 101 -8.93 -6.66 -7.46
C ASN A 101 -8.33 -6.17 -6.13
N ARG A 102 -9.00 -5.20 -5.49
CA ARG A 102 -8.53 -4.58 -4.23
C ARG A 102 -8.81 -5.39 -2.98
N ARG A 103 -9.55 -6.51 -3.07
CA ARG A 103 -9.96 -7.29 -1.89
C ARG A 103 -8.75 -7.74 -1.06
N GLY A 104 -7.68 -8.19 -1.72
CA GLY A 104 -6.45 -8.62 -1.05
C GLY A 104 -5.68 -7.49 -0.36
N ALA A 105 -5.89 -6.23 -0.78
CA ALA A 105 -5.25 -5.07 -0.16
C ALA A 105 -5.81 -4.77 1.23
N MET A 106 -6.98 -5.30 1.59
CA MET A 106 -7.62 -5.06 2.88
C MET A 106 -7.71 -3.56 3.22
N VAL A 107 -8.05 -2.74 2.21
CA VAL A 107 -8.21 -1.27 2.31
C VAL A 107 -6.90 -0.50 2.58
N THR A 108 -5.75 -1.18 2.63
CA THR A 108 -4.45 -0.53 2.82
C THR A 108 -4.03 0.34 1.64
N ASP A 109 -4.63 0.15 0.46
CA ASP A 109 -4.41 0.98 -0.72
C ASP A 109 -4.71 2.46 -0.48
N ARG A 110 -5.56 2.79 0.50
CA ARG A 110 -5.89 4.17 0.86
C ARG A 110 -4.74 4.93 1.53
N TYR A 111 -3.77 4.23 2.11
CA TYR A 111 -2.65 4.83 2.83
C TYR A 111 -1.36 4.86 2.00
N LEU A 112 -1.42 4.43 0.74
CA LEU A 112 -0.30 4.34 -0.18
C LEU A 112 -0.50 5.28 -1.38
N ARG A 113 0.62 5.71 -1.96
CA ARG A 113 0.63 6.32 -3.30
C ARG A 113 0.54 5.21 -4.35
N VAL A 114 -0.64 5.02 -4.95
CA VAL A 114 -0.84 4.08 -6.07
C VAL A 114 -0.85 4.86 -7.40
N VAL A 115 0.15 4.60 -8.25
CA VAL A 115 0.35 5.26 -9.54
C VAL A 115 0.04 4.27 -10.66
N HIS A 116 -0.64 4.74 -11.71
CA HIS A 116 -0.98 3.92 -12.86
C HIS A 116 -0.19 4.37 -14.09
N HIS A 117 0.37 3.40 -14.80
CA HIS A 117 1.16 3.60 -16.01
C HIS A 117 0.55 2.80 -17.15
N ASP A 118 0.38 3.41 -18.32
CA ASP A 118 -0.22 2.72 -19.47
C ASP A 118 0.79 1.76 -20.16
N SER A 119 2.09 1.95 -19.93
CA SER A 119 3.16 1.14 -20.51
C SER A 119 4.38 1.04 -19.59
N ALA A 120 5.28 0.08 -19.89
CA ALA A 120 6.57 -0.01 -19.22
C ALA A 120 7.45 1.23 -19.47
N HIS A 121 7.35 1.84 -20.64
CA HIS A 121 8.09 3.07 -20.96
C HIS A 121 7.67 4.22 -20.03
N ALA A 122 6.36 4.42 -19.86
CA ALA A 122 5.83 5.45 -18.95
C ALA A 122 6.26 5.21 -17.49
N LEU A 123 6.35 3.94 -17.07
CA LEU A 123 6.92 3.60 -15.76
C LEU A 123 8.38 4.05 -15.68
N PHE A 124 9.22 3.68 -16.65
CA PHE A 124 10.65 4.00 -16.61
C PHE A 124 10.91 5.50 -16.66
N ASP A 125 10.13 6.26 -17.42
CA ASP A 125 10.20 7.72 -17.45
C ASP A 125 9.91 8.31 -16.06
N ALA A 126 8.82 7.88 -15.42
CA ALA A 126 8.47 8.33 -14.07
C ALA A 126 9.52 7.96 -13.01
N LEU A 127 10.11 6.76 -13.11
CA LEU A 127 11.19 6.34 -12.22
C LEU A 127 12.46 7.18 -12.42
N ALA A 128 12.79 7.50 -13.67
CA ALA A 128 13.94 8.35 -13.99
C ALA A 128 13.77 9.77 -13.45
N GLU A 129 12.57 10.35 -13.58
CA GLU A 129 12.23 11.67 -13.02
C GLU A 129 12.39 11.72 -11.50
N GLU A 130 12.03 10.64 -10.79
CA GLU A 130 12.14 10.54 -9.33
C GLU A 130 13.53 10.05 -8.86
N GLY A 131 14.43 9.72 -9.79
CA GLY A 131 15.77 9.19 -9.48
C GLY A 131 15.75 7.81 -8.83
N VAL A 132 14.78 6.96 -9.21
CA VAL A 132 14.54 5.63 -8.66
C VAL A 132 15.09 4.57 -9.62
N VAL A 133 15.95 3.68 -9.13
CA VAL A 133 16.58 2.65 -9.97
C VAL A 133 15.61 1.48 -10.23
N PRO A 134 15.27 1.15 -11.49
CA PRO A 134 14.46 -0.02 -11.78
C PRO A 134 15.26 -1.32 -11.55
N VAL A 135 14.64 -2.30 -10.89
CA VAL A 135 15.22 -3.63 -10.64
C VAL A 135 14.17 -4.68 -11.01
N GLY A 136 14.46 -5.47 -12.04
CA GLY A 136 13.61 -6.61 -12.42
C GLY A 136 13.77 -7.76 -11.44
N VAL A 137 12.64 -8.33 -10.99
CA VAL A 137 12.61 -9.53 -10.15
C VAL A 137 12.08 -10.70 -10.98
N ASP A 138 13.00 -11.51 -11.49
CA ASP A 138 12.68 -12.69 -12.30
C ASP A 138 13.82 -13.74 -12.29
N ASN A 139 13.56 -14.93 -12.83
CA ASN A 139 14.46 -16.07 -12.90
C ASN A 139 15.17 -16.23 -14.28
N LEU A 140 15.37 -15.12 -14.99
CA LEU A 140 16.02 -15.09 -16.29
C LEU A 140 17.54 -15.39 -16.21
N PRO A 141 18.18 -15.85 -17.30
CA PRO A 141 19.63 -15.98 -17.36
C PRO A 141 20.33 -14.66 -17.03
N GLY A 142 21.27 -14.70 -16.08
CA GLY A 142 21.99 -13.52 -15.59
C GLY A 142 21.38 -12.88 -14.33
N SER A 143 20.23 -13.37 -13.86
CA SER A 143 19.69 -12.99 -12.55
C SER A 143 20.65 -13.37 -11.42
N VAL A 144 20.69 -12.52 -10.39
CA VAL A 144 21.46 -12.75 -9.16
C VAL A 144 20.52 -13.09 -7.99
N PRO A 145 20.90 -13.99 -7.08
CA PRO A 145 20.08 -14.30 -5.91
C PRO A 145 19.88 -13.09 -4.99
N LEU A 146 18.63 -12.83 -4.61
CA LEU A 146 18.23 -11.66 -3.82
C LEU A 146 18.94 -11.60 -2.46
N GLU A 147 19.22 -12.74 -1.85
CA GLU A 147 19.91 -12.87 -0.56
C GLU A 147 21.35 -12.33 -0.56
N THR A 148 21.97 -12.24 -1.74
CA THR A 148 23.34 -11.71 -1.91
C THR A 148 23.37 -10.36 -2.63
N ALA A 149 22.28 -9.98 -3.29
CA ALA A 149 22.18 -8.75 -4.04
C ALA A 149 22.28 -7.52 -3.12
N ARG A 150 22.97 -6.48 -3.58
CA ARG A 150 22.96 -5.14 -2.97
C ARG A 150 21.97 -4.28 -3.76
N LEU A 151 20.79 -4.05 -3.19
CA LEU A 151 19.80 -3.18 -3.82
C LEU A 151 20.13 -1.70 -3.56
N PRO A 152 19.89 -0.80 -4.53
CA PRO A 152 19.97 0.64 -4.29
C PRO A 152 18.97 1.08 -3.23
N GLU A 153 19.34 2.09 -2.44
CA GLU A 153 18.45 2.67 -1.41
C GLU A 153 17.14 3.19 -2.00
N LYS A 154 17.23 3.79 -3.20
CA LYS A 154 16.09 4.21 -4.02
C LYS A 154 15.94 3.29 -5.22
N CYS A 155 15.05 2.30 -5.12
CA CYS A 155 14.80 1.37 -6.20
C CYS A 155 13.33 1.01 -6.35
N CYS A 156 12.96 0.58 -7.55
CA CYS A 156 11.66 0.01 -7.85
C CYS A 156 11.82 -1.47 -8.19
N LEU A 157 11.28 -2.35 -7.35
CA LEU A 157 11.20 -3.78 -7.66
C LEU A 157 10.05 -4.01 -8.64
N ILE A 158 10.36 -4.54 -9.82
CA ILE A 158 9.40 -4.73 -10.91
C ILE A 158 9.07 -6.23 -10.99
N PHE A 159 7.78 -6.55 -10.88
CA PHE A 159 7.25 -7.91 -10.98
C PHE A 159 6.41 -8.05 -12.25
N GLY A 160 6.68 -9.10 -13.03
CA GLY A 160 5.89 -9.49 -14.20
C GLY A 160 4.52 -10.04 -13.80
N SER A 161 3.64 -10.24 -14.79
CA SER A 161 2.36 -10.92 -14.56
C SER A 161 2.56 -12.42 -14.40
N GLU A 162 1.72 -13.09 -13.60
CA GLU A 162 1.67 -14.56 -13.53
C GLU A 162 1.57 -15.16 -14.94
N GLY A 163 2.64 -15.77 -15.45
CA GLY A 163 2.71 -16.33 -16.80
C GLY A 163 4.07 -16.09 -17.47
N PRO A 164 4.20 -15.09 -18.36
CA PRO A 164 5.39 -14.91 -19.19
C PRO A 164 6.65 -14.49 -18.42
N GLY A 165 6.54 -14.08 -17.15
CA GLY A 165 7.63 -13.40 -16.44
C GLY A 165 7.67 -11.90 -16.79
N LEU A 166 8.83 -11.28 -16.60
CA LEU A 166 9.16 -9.92 -17.06
C LEU A 166 9.48 -9.86 -18.55
#